data_AF-A0A484IK23-F1
#
_entry.id   AF-A0A484IK23-F1
#
_cell.length_a   1.000
_cell.length_b   1.000
_cell.length_c   1.000
_cell.angle_alpha   90.00
_cell.angle_beta   90.00
_cell.angle_gamma   90.00
#
_symmetry.space_group_name_H-M   'P 1'
#
loop_
_entity.id
_entity.type
_entity.pdbx_description
1 polymer ?
#
loop_
_entity_poly.entity_id
_entity_poly.type
_entity_poly.pdbx_seq_one_letter_code
_entity_poly.pdbx_strand_id
1 'polypeptide(L)'
;MIFSRKRGKDAHVKETKLLNENLQHLVRSIEEASDDQREIVKQFKIEMENFVTERTLESCIKTLNLSMQLANVREQLLGIYKQYISILENELRIALDENEKKNSQTSRM
;
A
#
# COMPACT_ATOMS: atom_id res chain seq x y z
N MET A 1 34.80 23.34 9.03
CA MET A 1 34.03 22.41 8.15
C MET A 1 32.99 21.52 8.89
N ILE A 2 32.58 21.84 10.13
CA ILE A 2 31.66 20.98 10.91
C ILE A 2 30.17 21.26 10.59
N PHE A 3 29.86 22.48 10.15
CA PHE A 3 28.48 22.94 9.89
C PHE A 3 27.80 22.34 8.65
N SER A 4 28.55 21.87 7.66
CA SER A 4 27.97 21.24 6.45
C SER A 4 27.55 19.78 6.70
N ARG A 5 28.21 19.08 7.62
CA ARG A 5 27.91 17.67 7.94
C ARG A 5 26.65 17.51 8.80
N LYS A 6 26.33 18.52 9.63
CA LYS A 6 25.14 18.53 10.50
C LYS A 6 23.85 18.72 9.69
N ARG A 7 23.85 19.64 8.70
CA ARG A 7 22.70 19.90 7.81
C ARG A 7 22.27 18.68 6.98
N GLY A 8 23.23 17.87 6.49
CA GLY A 8 22.92 16.65 5.74
C GLY A 8 22.28 15.55 6.59
N LYS A 9 22.69 15.43 7.87
CA LYS A 9 22.09 14.47 8.82
C LYS A 9 20.67 14.87 9.22
N ASP A 10 20.43 16.16 9.49
CA ASP A 10 19.12 16.64 9.92
C ASP A 10 18.06 16.58 8.79
N ALA A 11 18.49 16.76 7.53
CA ALA A 11 17.62 16.58 6.37
C ALA A 11 17.23 15.12 6.15
N HIS A 12 18.22 14.21 6.21
CA HIS A 12 18.00 12.76 6.07
C HIS A 12 17.05 12.22 7.16
N VAL A 13 17.24 12.62 8.43
CA VAL A 13 16.39 12.19 9.54
C VAL A 13 14.94 12.66 9.39
N LYS A 14 14.72 13.89 8.87
CA LYS A 14 13.36 14.38 8.57
C LYS A 14 12.71 13.63 7.42
N GLU A 15 13.47 13.35 6.37
CA GLU A 15 12.99 12.60 5.21
C GLU A 15 12.61 11.17 5.58
N THR A 16 13.45 10.46 6.34
CA THR A 16 13.15 9.12 6.87
C THR A 16 11.92 9.11 7.78
N LYS A 17 11.73 10.13 8.62
CA LYS A 17 10.56 10.21 9.50
C LYS A 17 9.27 10.41 8.72
N LEU A 18 9.27 11.32 7.74
CA LEU A 18 8.12 11.57 6.87
C LEU A 18 7.75 10.32 6.06
N LEU A 19 8.75 9.59 5.58
CA LEU A 19 8.59 8.35 4.84
C LEU A 19 7.95 7.25 5.70
N ASN A 20 8.40 7.10 6.94
CA ASN A 20 7.86 6.12 7.90
C ASN A 20 6.41 6.44 8.31
N GLU A 21 6.08 7.72 8.51
CA GLU A 21 4.70 8.14 8.78
C GLU A 21 3.77 7.84 7.58
N ASN A 22 4.24 8.11 6.36
CA ASN A 22 3.51 7.77 5.14
C ASN A 22 3.33 6.25 4.96
N LEU A 23 4.36 5.46 5.29
CA LEU A 23 4.32 4.00 5.21
C LEU A 23 3.28 3.42 6.19
N GLN A 24 3.27 3.90 7.43
CA GLN A 24 2.29 3.47 8.43
C GLN A 24 0.86 3.79 8.02
N HIS A 25 0.64 4.96 7.41
CA HIS A 25 -0.67 5.32 6.86
C HIS A 25 -1.09 4.35 5.76
N LEU A 26 -0.21 4.06 4.80
CA LEU A 26 -0.50 3.13 3.71
C LEU A 26 -0.80 1.72 4.21
N VAL A 27 -0.04 1.21 5.18
CA VAL A 27 -0.29 -0.10 5.79
C VAL A 27 -1.70 -0.14 6.40
N ARG A 28 -2.08 0.90 7.14
CA ARG A 28 -3.40 0.99 7.75
C ARG A 28 -4.51 1.04 6.68
N SER A 29 -4.31 1.83 5.62
CA SER A 29 -5.25 1.87 4.49
C SER A 29 -5.36 0.53 3.75
N ILE A 30 -4.28 -0.26 3.66
CA ILE A 30 -4.31 -1.62 3.11
C ILE A 30 -5.17 -2.52 4.00
N GLU A 31 -4.98 -2.46 5.32
CA GLU A 31 -5.73 -3.26 6.29
C GLU A 31 -7.23 -2.94 6.22
N GLU A 32 -7.60 -1.66 6.28
CA GLU A 32 -8.98 -1.18 6.19
C GLU A 32 -9.66 -1.64 4.89
N ALA A 33 -9.04 -1.35 3.73
CA ALA A 33 -9.61 -1.76 2.44
C ALA A 33 -9.64 -3.30 2.26
N SER A 34 -8.73 -4.04 2.91
CA SER A 34 -8.75 -5.50 2.91
C SER A 34 -9.90 -6.05 3.76
N ASP A 35 -10.22 -5.41 4.89
CA ASP A 35 -11.38 -5.74 5.71
C ASP A 35 -12.68 -5.48 4.96
N ASP A 36 -12.81 -4.34 4.29
CA ASP A 36 -13.96 -4.03 3.43
C ASP A 36 -14.12 -5.07 2.32
N GLN A 37 -13.02 -5.44 1.64
CA GLN A 37 -13.05 -6.49 0.63
C GLN A 37 -13.53 -7.82 1.21
N ARG A 38 -13.05 -8.20 2.40
CA ARG A 38 -13.46 -9.44 3.08
C ARG A 38 -14.96 -9.47 3.34
N GLU A 39 -15.52 -8.35 3.80
CA GLU A 39 -16.95 -8.25 4.09
C GLU A 39 -17.80 -8.30 2.81
N ILE A 40 -17.43 -7.55 1.77
CA ILE A 40 -18.12 -7.59 0.47
C ILE A 40 -18.09 -9.01 -0.11
N VAL A 41 -16.96 -9.73 -0.01
CA VAL A 41 -16.85 -11.11 -0.51
C VAL A 41 -17.78 -12.06 0.25
N LYS A 42 -17.94 -11.90 1.57
CA LYS A 42 -18.89 -12.72 2.35
C LYS A 42 -20.32 -12.46 1.88
N GLN A 43 -20.71 -11.20 1.75
CA GLN A 43 -22.05 -10.82 1.29
C GLN A 43 -22.31 -11.29 -0.14
N PHE A 44 -21.33 -11.13 -1.02
CA PHE A 44 -21.42 -11.58 -2.41
C PHE A 44 -21.68 -13.08 -2.53
N LYS A 45 -21.04 -13.90 -1.69
CA LYS A 45 -21.29 -15.36 -1.68
C LYS A 45 -22.73 -15.67 -1.32
N ILE A 46 -23.26 -15.04 -0.28
CA ILE A 46 -24.65 -15.22 0.18
C ILE A 46 -25.63 -14.79 -0.93
N GLU A 47 -25.46 -13.59 -1.48
CA GLU A 47 -26.36 -13.09 -2.53
C GLU A 47 -26.27 -13.88 -3.83
N MET A 48 -25.10 -14.43 -4.15
CA MET A 48 -24.94 -15.32 -5.31
C MET A 48 -25.69 -16.64 -5.11
N GLU A 49 -25.66 -17.22 -3.91
CA GLU A 49 -26.45 -18.41 -3.56
C GLU A 49 -27.96 -18.13 -3.66
N ASN A 50 -28.41 -16.97 -3.17
CA ASN A 50 -29.78 -16.51 -3.31
C ASN A 50 -30.16 -16.34 -4.79
N PHE A 51 -29.31 -15.70 -5.59
CA PHE A 51 -29.53 -15.50 -7.02
C PHE A 51 -29.66 -16.82 -7.78
N VAL A 52 -28.79 -17.80 -7.51
CA VAL A 52 -28.85 -19.12 -8.16
C VAL A 52 -30.16 -19.84 -7.84
N THR A 53 -30.67 -19.65 -6.61
CA THR A 53 -31.89 -20.29 -6.10
C THR A 53 -33.16 -19.60 -6.59
N GLU A 54 -33.26 -18.28 -6.42
CA GLU A 54 -34.47 -17.50 -6.71
C GLU A 54 -34.59 -17.09 -8.17
N ARG A 55 -33.47 -16.78 -8.83
CA ARG A 55 -33.39 -16.32 -10.23
C ARG A 55 -34.30 -15.13 -10.55
N THR A 56 -34.48 -14.25 -9.58
CA THR A 56 -35.27 -13.02 -9.71
C THR A 56 -34.42 -11.88 -10.27
N LEU A 57 -35.08 -10.89 -10.88
CA LEU A 57 -34.39 -9.65 -11.29
C LEU A 57 -33.76 -8.95 -10.08
N GLU A 58 -34.42 -8.98 -8.92
CA GLU A 58 -33.92 -8.37 -7.69
C GLU A 58 -32.61 -9.02 -7.22
N SER A 59 -32.56 -10.35 -7.11
CA SER A 59 -31.35 -11.07 -6.71
C SER A 59 -30.20 -10.89 -7.72
N CYS A 60 -30.52 -10.76 -9.01
CA CYS A 60 -29.54 -10.40 -10.05
C CYS A 60 -28.93 -9.01 -9.79
N ILE A 61 -29.76 -8.00 -9.55
CA ILE A 61 -29.31 -6.62 -9.30
C ILE A 61 -28.47 -6.53 -8.03
N LYS A 62 -28.87 -7.21 -6.94
CA LYS A 62 -28.09 -7.28 -5.70
C LYS A 62 -26.70 -7.85 -5.92
N THR A 63 -26.62 -8.99 -6.63
CA THR A 63 -25.36 -9.65 -6.96
C THR A 63 -24.47 -8.80 -7.87
N LEU A 64 -25.06 -8.12 -8.86
CA LEU A 64 -24.34 -7.19 -9.72
C LEU A 64 -23.77 -6.01 -8.93
N ASN A 65 -24.55 -5.42 -8.03
CA ASN A 65 -24.10 -4.30 -7.20
C ASN A 65 -22.90 -4.70 -6.32
N LEU A 66 -22.95 -5.87 -5.68
CA LEU A 66 -21.83 -6.39 -4.90
C LEU A 66 -20.60 -6.69 -5.76
N SER A 67 -20.80 -7.16 -7.00
CA SER A 67 -19.70 -7.35 -7.96
C SER A 67 -19.00 -6.03 -8.30
N MET A 68 -19.77 -4.96 -8.51
CA MET A 68 -19.22 -3.62 -8.78
C MET A 68 -18.47 -3.08 -7.57
N GLN A 69 -19.03 -3.21 -6.36
CA GLN A 69 -18.35 -2.80 -5.13
C GLN A 69 -17.03 -3.55 -4.93
N LEU A 70 -17.01 -4.86 -5.19
CA LEU A 70 -15.80 -5.66 -5.12
C LEU A 70 -14.72 -5.21 -6.11
N ALA A 71 -15.12 -4.84 -7.34
CA ALA A 71 -14.19 -4.30 -8.33
C ALA A 71 -13.58 -2.97 -7.86
N ASN A 72 -14.41 -2.07 -7.31
CA ASN A 72 -13.95 -0.77 -6.83
C ASN A 72 -12.95 -0.89 -5.67
N VAL A 73 -13.23 -1.75 -4.68
CA VAL A 73 -12.31 -1.96 -3.55
C VAL A 73 -10.99 -2.58 -4.01
N ARG A 74 -11.03 -3.49 -4.99
CA ARG A 74 -9.81 -4.06 -5.58
C ARG A 74 -8.97 -3.02 -6.31
N GLU A 75 -9.60 -2.10 -7.04
CA GLU A 75 -8.90 -0.99 -7.69
C GLU A 75 -8.24 -0.07 -6.65
N GLN A 76 -8.94 0.27 -5.58
CA GLN A 76 -8.40 1.05 -4.47
C GLN A 76 -7.18 0.35 -3.83
N LEU A 77 -7.31 -0.93 -3.49
CA LEU A 77 -6.20 -1.73 -2.94
C LEU A 77 -4.99 -1.72 -3.88
N LEU A 78 -5.20 -1.95 -5.18
CA LEU A 78 -4.13 -1.90 -6.17
C LEU A 78 -3.43 -0.54 -6.19
N GLY A 79 -4.19 0.56 -6.07
CA GLY A 79 -3.65 1.91 -5.97
C GLY A 79 -2.75 2.09 -4.74
N ILE A 80 -3.20 1.64 -3.57
CA ILE A 80 -2.45 1.75 -2.32
C ILE A 80 -1.18 0.89 -2.39
N TYR A 81 -1.25 -0.34 -2.90
CA TYR A 81 -0.07 -1.19 -3.08
C TYR A 81 0.96 -0.59 -4.03
N LYS A 82 0.53 0.06 -5.13
CA LYS A 82 1.45 0.78 -6.03
C LYS A 82 2.21 1.89 -5.31
N GLN A 83 1.52 2.66 -4.46
CA GLN A 83 2.16 3.71 -3.66
C GLN A 83 3.15 3.11 -2.65
N TYR A 84 2.74 2.04 -1.97
CA TYR A 84 3.58 1.32 -1.02
C TYR A 84 4.87 0.78 -1.67
N ILE A 85 4.75 0.12 -2.83
CA ILE A 85 5.89 -0.40 -3.59
C ILE A 85 6.84 0.73 -3.98
N SER A 86 6.32 1.84 -4.53
CA SER A 86 7.14 2.99 -4.93
C SER A 86 7.98 3.57 -3.78
N ILE A 87 7.41 3.62 -2.57
CA ILE A 87 8.15 4.05 -1.37
C ILE A 87 9.26 3.06 -1.04
N LEU A 88 8.96 1.77 -1.00
CA LEU A 88 9.96 0.73 -0.71
C LEU A 88 11.09 0.69 -1.74
N GLU A 89 10.78 0.87 -3.03
CA GLU A 89 11.79 0.96 -4.09
C GLU A 89 12.73 2.16 -3.87
N ASN A 90 12.19 3.30 -3.43
CA ASN A 90 13.02 4.46 -3.11
C ASN A 90 13.89 4.22 -1.87
N GLU A 91 13.36 3.59 -0.82
CA GLU A 91 14.14 3.20 0.36
C GLU A 91 15.29 2.25 0.00
N LEU A 92 14.99 1.25 -0.82
CA LEU A 92 15.98 0.30 -1.31
C LEU A 92 17.10 1.00 -2.07
N ARG A 93 16.75 1.92 -2.98
CA ARG A 93 17.73 2.71 -3.74
C ARG A 93 18.64 3.54 -2.82
N ILE A 94 18.07 4.23 -1.84
CA ILE A 94 18.86 5.03 -0.87
C ILE A 94 19.81 4.12 -0.08
N ALA A 95 19.33 2.98 0.40
CA ALA A 95 20.14 2.03 1.17
C ALA A 95 21.30 1.45 0.35
N LEU A 96 21.08 1.19 -0.94
CA LEU A 96 22.13 0.73 -1.87
C LEU A 96 23.20 1.82 -2.08
N ASP A 97 22.79 3.05 -2.36
CA ASP A 97 23.71 4.19 -2.53
C ASP A 97 24.56 4.45 -1.28
N GLU A 98 23.98 4.29 -0.09
CA GLU A 98 24.72 4.40 1.17
C GLU A 98 25.76 3.28 1.35
N ASN A 99 25.42 2.05 0.96
CA ASN A 99 26.33 0.91 1.01
C ASN A 99 27.52 1.08 0.06
N GLU A 100 27.28 1.56 -1.16
CA GLU A 100 28.35 1.83 -2.14
C GLU A 100 29.33 2.90 -1.63
N LYS A 101 28.81 3.96 -0.99
CA LYS A 101 29.64 5.01 -0.37
C LYS A 101 30.48 4.47 0.79
N LYS A 102 29.92 3.59 1.63
CA LYS A 102 30.65 2.94 2.73
C LYS A 102 31.79 2.07 2.19
N ASN A 103 31.51 1.20 1.22
CA ASN A 103 32.49 0.30 0.62
C ASN A 103 33.63 1.08 -0.09
N SER A 104 33.30 2.20 -0.74
CA SER A 104 34.29 3.06 -1.40
C SER A 104 35.21 3.84 -0.43
N GLN A 105 34.76 4.07 0.81
CA GLN A 105 35.56 4.70 1.86
C GLN A 105 36.46 3.68 2.56
N THR A 106 36.00 2.44 2.74
CA THR A 106 36.80 1.36 3.34
C THR A 106 37.97 0.93 2.46
N SER A 107 37.82 0.93 1.13
CA SER A 107 38.93 0.61 0.20
C SER A 107 39.97 1.75 0.02
N ARG A 108 39.76 2.92 0.65
CA ARG A 108 40.68 4.07 0.59
C ARG A 108 41.47 4.30 1.88
N MET A 109 41.26 3.48 2.92
CA MET A 109 42.09 3.40 4.12
C MET A 109 43.02 2.19 4.02
#